data_AF-A0A2V8TMR9-F1
#
_entry.id   AF-A0A2V8TMR9-F1
#
_cell.length_a   1.000
_cell.length_b   1.000
_cell.length_c   1.000
_cell.angle_alpha   90.00
_cell.angle_beta   90.00
_cell.angle_gamma   90.00
#
_symmetry.space_group_name_H-M   'P 1'
#
loop_
_entity.id
_entity.type
_entity.pdbx_description
1 polymer ?
#
loop_
_entity_poly.entity_id
_entity_poly.type
_entity_poly.pdbx_seq_one_letter_code
_entity_poly.pdbx_strand_id
1 'polypeptide(L)'
;MTFGTQIEPARFASTQWLFLRLLAIVYAIAFASLGVQVDGLIGSRGILPAGDFLNAVAQSLSGPTRYMAMPTVFWMNASDGMFRGVSIAGVALAVLLFLGFVERLALVLLFVLYLSLSNVGQDFLSFQWDALLLEAGFLGIFLGRSQVVVWLYRW
;
A
#
# COMPACT_ATOMS: atom_id res chain seq x y z
N MET A 1 1.70 -30.32 -33.08
CA MET A 1 2.61 -30.09 -31.95
C MET A 1 3.77 -29.24 -32.44
N THR A 2 3.72 -27.92 -32.26
CA THR A 2 4.83 -27.02 -32.59
C THR A 2 5.27 -26.32 -31.32
N PHE A 3 6.25 -26.93 -30.65
CA PHE A 3 7.05 -26.27 -29.63
C PHE A 3 7.96 -25.25 -30.33
N GLY A 4 7.66 -23.98 -30.13
CA GLY A 4 8.51 -22.85 -30.51
C GLY A 4 9.00 -22.14 -29.26
N THR A 5 10.15 -22.57 -28.76
CA THR A 5 10.95 -21.93 -27.70
C THR A 5 11.50 -20.59 -28.19
N GLN A 6 10.74 -19.51 -28.03
CA GLN A 6 11.24 -18.14 -28.06
C GLN A 6 10.72 -17.45 -26.79
N ILE A 7 11.40 -17.69 -25.68
CA ILE A 7 11.26 -16.86 -24.49
C ILE A 7 12.10 -15.62 -24.79
N GLU A 8 11.48 -14.54 -25.28
CA GLU A 8 12.11 -13.21 -25.35
C GLU A 8 11.89 -12.48 -24.01
N PRO A 9 12.83 -12.51 -23.06
CA PRO A 9 12.70 -11.79 -21.79
C PRO A 9 12.80 -10.26 -21.94
N ALA A 10 13.25 -9.75 -23.09
CA ALA A 10 13.53 -8.33 -23.28
C ALA A 10 12.28 -7.45 -23.43
N ARG A 11 11.16 -7.99 -23.92
CA ARG A 11 10.02 -7.16 -24.34
C ARG A 11 9.16 -6.63 -23.19
N PHE A 12 9.16 -7.31 -22.04
CA PHE A 12 8.38 -6.90 -20.86
C PHE A 12 9.19 -6.14 -19.80
N ALA A 13 10.53 -6.21 -19.86
CA ALA A 13 11.40 -5.58 -18.88
C ALA A 13 11.23 -4.04 -18.86
N SER A 14 11.15 -3.41 -20.04
CA SER A 14 10.94 -1.96 -20.16
C SER A 14 9.57 -1.53 -19.62
N THR A 15 8.53 -2.31 -19.90
CA THR A 15 7.16 -2.04 -19.41
C THR A 15 7.08 -2.21 -17.89
N GLN A 16 7.67 -3.28 -17.35
CA GLN A 16 7.74 -3.51 -15.91
C GLN A 16 8.50 -2.37 -15.22
N TRP A 17 9.65 -1.99 -15.77
CA TRP A 17 10.44 -0.89 -15.23
C TRP A 17 9.65 0.42 -15.22
N LEU A 18 9.02 0.78 -16.34
CA LEU A 18 8.20 1.99 -16.44
C LEU A 18 7.01 1.95 -15.46
N PHE A 19 6.32 0.81 -15.36
CA PHE A 19 5.21 0.61 -14.44
C PHE A 19 5.64 0.85 -12.98
N LEU A 20 6.76 0.29 -12.55
CA LEU A 20 7.25 0.48 -11.17
C LEU A 20 7.61 1.94 -10.87
N ARG A 21 8.15 2.68 -11.84
CA ARG A 21 8.45 4.11 -11.68
C ARG A 21 7.18 4.96 -11.60
N LEU A 22 6.19 4.68 -12.44
CA LEU A 22 4.89 5.34 -12.36
C LEU A 22 4.16 5.02 -11.05
N LEU A 23 4.18 3.76 -10.64
CA LEU A 23 3.59 3.33 -9.37
C LEU A 23 4.27 4.01 -8.17
N ALA A 24 5.59 4.14 -8.18
CA ALA A 24 6.34 4.89 -7.17
C ALA A 24 5.91 6.37 -7.12
N ILE A 25 5.75 7.03 -8.26
CA ILE A 25 5.28 8.42 -8.31
C ILE A 25 3.88 8.54 -7.71
N VAL A 26 2.97 7.64 -8.07
CA VAL A 26 1.60 7.63 -7.53
C VAL A 26 1.61 7.43 -6.01
N TYR A 27 2.40 6.49 -5.49
CA TYR A 27 2.56 6.31 -4.05
C TYR A 27 3.12 7.57 -3.38
N ALA A 28 4.15 8.19 -3.94
CA ALA A 28 4.73 9.41 -3.38
C ALA A 28 3.69 10.54 -3.28
N ILE A 29 2.89 10.74 -4.33
CA ILE A 29 1.80 11.73 -4.35
C ILE A 29 0.73 11.37 -3.31
N ALA A 30 0.32 10.11 -3.23
CA ALA A 30 -0.71 9.67 -2.30
C ALA A 30 -0.28 9.88 -0.84
N PHE A 31 0.92 9.42 -0.46
CA PHE A 31 1.44 9.61 0.89
C PHE A 31 1.72 11.07 1.24
N ALA A 32 2.21 11.88 0.30
CA ALA A 32 2.44 13.30 0.53
C ALA A 32 1.11 14.07 0.71
N SER A 33 0.14 13.82 -0.17
CA SER A 33 -1.20 14.40 -0.10
C SER A 33 -1.90 14.05 1.20
N LEU A 34 -1.86 12.77 1.58
CA LEU A 34 -2.45 12.31 2.82
C LEU A 34 -1.70 12.86 4.04
N GLY A 35 -0.37 12.91 4.02
CA GLY A 35 0.45 13.42 5.12
C GLY A 35 0.15 14.86 5.53
N VAL A 36 -0.27 15.71 4.58
CA VAL A 36 -0.72 17.09 4.88
C VAL A 36 -2.08 17.11 5.57
N GLN A 37 -2.93 16.13 5.29
CA GLN A 37 -4.33 16.08 5.75
C GLN A 37 -4.53 15.15 6.95
N VAL A 38 -3.57 14.27 7.24
CA VAL A 38 -3.75 13.12 8.13
C VAL A 38 -4.17 13.52 9.55
N ASP A 39 -3.63 14.62 10.07
CA ASP A 39 -3.99 15.10 11.41
C ASP A 39 -5.43 15.65 11.47
N GLY A 40 -5.87 16.29 10.40
CA GLY A 40 -7.22 16.86 10.31
C GLY A 40 -8.28 15.81 10.01
N LEU A 41 -7.92 14.73 9.31
CA LEU A 41 -8.85 13.65 8.98
C LEU A 41 -8.94 12.62 10.11
N ILE A 42 -7.81 12.00 10.47
CA ILE A 42 -7.78 10.83 11.36
C ILE A 42 -6.94 11.00 12.63
N GLY A 43 -6.33 12.18 12.82
CA GLY A 43 -5.60 12.50 14.03
C GLY A 43 -6.50 12.54 15.28
N SER A 44 -5.88 12.70 16.44
CA SER A 44 -6.55 12.75 17.75
C SER A 44 -7.60 13.87 17.87
N ARG A 45 -7.46 14.94 17.07
CA ARG A 45 -8.42 16.06 16.97
C ARG A 45 -9.02 16.15 15.56
N GLY A 46 -8.94 15.08 14.78
CA GLY A 46 -9.45 15.02 13.42
C GLY A 46 -10.96 14.82 13.37
N ILE A 47 -11.51 14.80 12.16
CA ILE A 47 -12.95 14.59 11.91
C ILE A 47 -13.36 13.17 12.33
N LEU A 48 -12.55 12.16 11.99
CA LEU A 48 -12.77 10.76 12.32
C LEU A 48 -11.52 10.17 13.01
N PRO A 49 -11.34 10.41 14.32
CA PRO A 49 -10.15 9.97 15.04
C PRO A 49 -9.92 8.45 14.92
N ALA A 50 -8.77 8.07 14.36
CA ALA A 50 -8.43 6.65 14.15
C ALA A 50 -8.27 5.88 15.48
N GLY A 51 -7.84 6.56 16.55
CA GLY A 51 -7.72 5.96 17.87
C GLY A 51 -9.08 5.51 18.43
N ASP A 52 -10.11 6.35 18.32
CA ASP A 52 -11.47 6.04 18.78
C ASP A 52 -12.07 4.89 17.95
N PHE A 53 -11.81 4.89 16.64
CA PHE A 53 -12.22 3.81 15.75
C PHE A 53 -11.57 2.47 16.11
N LEU A 54 -10.26 2.44 16.30
CA LEU A 54 -9.55 1.22 16.72
C LEU A 54 -10.02 0.71 18.08
N ASN A 55 -10.34 1.61 19.02
CA ASN A 55 -10.91 1.26 20.31
C ASN A 55 -12.32 0.65 20.16
N ALA A 56 -13.17 1.20 19.30
CA ALA A 56 -14.50 0.64 19.02
C ALA A 56 -14.43 -0.75 18.37
N VAL A 57 -13.49 -0.95 17.44
CA VAL A 57 -13.23 -2.26 16.84
C VAL A 57 -12.72 -3.25 17.88
N ALA A 58 -11.80 -2.83 18.76
CA ALA A 58 -11.29 -3.67 19.85
C ALA A 58 -12.36 -4.08 20.87
N GLN A 59 -13.38 -3.25 21.07
CA GLN A 59 -14.53 -3.58 21.93
C GLN A 59 -15.51 -4.53 21.24
N SER A 60 -15.65 -4.44 19.92
CA SER A 60 -16.60 -5.24 19.13
C SER A 60 -16.05 -6.63 18.78
N LEU A 61 -14.74 -6.73 18.54
CA LEU A 61 -14.08 -7.97 18.12
C LEU A 61 -13.08 -8.43 19.19
N SER A 62 -13.37 -9.58 19.78
CA SER A 62 -12.52 -10.18 20.81
C SER A 62 -11.35 -10.96 20.20
N GLY A 63 -10.20 -10.89 20.86
CA GLY A 63 -9.06 -11.77 20.57
C GLY A 63 -8.38 -11.53 19.22
N PRO A 64 -7.78 -12.57 18.60
CA PRO A 64 -6.99 -12.44 17.37
C PRO A 64 -7.78 -11.95 16.15
N THR A 65 -9.10 -12.16 16.16
CA THR A 65 -10.01 -11.82 15.06
C THR A 65 -9.96 -10.34 14.69
N ARG A 66 -9.73 -9.44 15.66
CA ARG A 66 -9.64 -7.99 15.41
C ARG A 66 -8.49 -7.63 14.46
N TYR A 67 -7.36 -8.34 14.56
CA TYR A 67 -6.18 -8.07 13.73
C TYR A 67 -6.35 -8.59 12.31
N MET A 68 -7.12 -9.67 12.13
CA MET A 68 -7.43 -10.22 10.81
C MET A 68 -8.51 -9.41 10.10
N ALA A 69 -9.51 -8.94 10.84
CA ALA A 69 -10.56 -8.08 10.32
C ALA A 69 -10.01 -6.70 9.92
N MET A 70 -9.03 -6.18 10.65
CA MET A 70 -8.47 -4.86 10.42
C MET A 70 -6.94 -4.89 10.52
N PRO A 71 -6.23 -5.35 9.48
CA PRO A 71 -4.77 -5.43 9.48
C PRO A 71 -4.16 -4.03 9.39
N THR A 72 -3.56 -3.54 10.48
CA THR A 72 -2.91 -2.23 10.49
C THR A 72 -1.75 -2.17 11.47
N VAL A 73 -0.71 -1.39 11.15
CA VAL A 73 0.41 -1.14 12.08
C VAL A 73 0.00 -0.26 13.27
N PHE A 74 -1.12 0.47 13.15
CA PHE A 74 -1.58 1.42 14.16
C PHE A 74 -2.16 0.77 15.43
N TRP A 75 -2.32 -0.57 15.45
CA TRP A 75 -2.63 -1.31 16.68
C TRP A 75 -1.57 -1.14 17.77
N MET A 76 -0.31 -0.88 17.40
CA MET A 76 0.77 -0.65 18.36
C MET A 76 0.74 0.78 18.92
N ASN A 77 0.42 1.76 18.06
CA ASN A 77 0.41 3.17 18.41
C ASN A 77 -0.44 3.94 17.39
N ALA A 78 -1.52 4.57 17.85
CA ALA A 78 -2.43 5.39 17.05
C ALA A 78 -2.29 6.89 17.41
N SER A 79 -1.07 7.41 17.43
CA SER A 79 -0.77 8.82 17.70
C SER A 79 -0.55 9.63 16.42
N ASP A 80 -0.80 10.93 16.51
CA ASP A 80 -0.57 11.90 15.42
C ASP A 80 0.86 11.82 14.86
N GLY A 81 1.85 11.66 15.75
CA GLY A 81 3.24 11.48 15.36
C GLY A 81 3.49 10.22 14.55
N MET A 82 2.80 9.12 14.88
CA MET A 82 2.89 7.87 14.12
C MET A 82 2.26 8.02 12.72
N PHE A 83 1.11 8.68 12.60
CA PHE A 83 0.47 8.92 11.30
C PHE A 83 1.34 9.75 10.36
N ARG A 84 1.95 10.83 10.88
CA ARG A 84 2.93 11.63 10.13
C ARG A 84 4.18 10.83 9.78
N GLY A 85 4.70 10.07 10.74
CA GLY A 85 5.87 9.21 10.54
C GLY A 85 5.66 8.18 9.43
N VAL A 86 4.50 7.53 9.41
CA VAL A 86 4.11 6.59 8.34
C VAL A 86 3.99 7.30 7.00
N SER A 87 3.41 8.51 6.96
CA SER A 87 3.29 9.28 5.72
C SER A 87 4.66 9.66 5.14
N ILE A 88 5.57 10.15 5.98
CA ILE A 88 6.95 10.49 5.60
C ILE A 88 7.72 9.24 5.15
N ALA A 89 7.59 8.14 5.90
CA ALA A 89 8.21 6.86 5.54
C ALA A 89 7.69 6.33 4.20
N GLY A 90 6.39 6.46 3.93
CA GLY A 90 5.78 6.10 2.65
C GLY A 90 6.36 6.91 1.49
N VAL A 91 6.50 8.23 1.64
CA VAL A 91 7.17 9.06 0.62
C VAL A 91 8.62 8.64 0.41
N ALA A 92 9.37 8.40 1.49
CA ALA A 92 10.77 7.98 1.39
C ALA A 92 10.92 6.62 0.69
N LEU A 93 10.07 5.65 1.01
CA LEU A 93 10.04 4.33 0.35
C LEU A 93 9.63 4.44 -1.13
N ALA A 94 8.70 5.33 -1.46
CA ALA A 94 8.31 5.59 -2.83
C ALA A 94 9.48 6.18 -3.64
N VAL A 95 10.27 7.10 -3.05
CA VAL A 95 11.49 7.62 -3.67
C VAL A 95 12.53 6.51 -3.85
N LEU A 96 12.75 5.64 -2.86
CA LEU A 96 13.65 4.49 -3.00
C LEU A 96 13.22 3.54 -4.12
N LEU A 97 11.91 3.26 -4.21
CA LEU A 97 11.34 2.48 -5.30
C LEU A 97 11.52 3.18 -6.65
N PHE A 98 11.38 4.51 -6.72
CA PHE A 98 11.64 5.28 -7.93
C PHE A 98 13.11 5.25 -8.36
N LEU A 99 14.04 5.20 -7.41
CA LEU A 99 15.47 5.09 -7.70
C LEU A 99 15.89 3.64 -8.05
N GLY A 100 15.03 2.66 -7.79
CA GLY A 100 15.30 1.24 -8.06
C GLY A 100 16.07 0.51 -6.96
N PHE A 101 16.08 1.07 -5.74
CA PHE A 101 16.72 0.41 -4.60
C PHE A 101 15.73 -0.50 -3.89
N VAL A 102 16.17 -1.72 -3.56
CA VAL A 102 15.42 -2.71 -2.75
C VAL A 102 13.94 -2.83 -3.17
N GLU A 103 13.66 -2.80 -4.48
CA GLU A 103 12.33 -2.57 -5.06
C GLU A 103 11.23 -3.45 -4.45
N ARG A 104 11.50 -4.75 -4.29
CA ARG A 104 10.54 -5.70 -3.73
C ARG A 104 10.22 -5.41 -2.27
N LEU A 105 11.23 -5.10 -1.46
CA LEU A 105 11.02 -4.75 -0.06
C LEU A 105 10.29 -3.40 0.04
N ALA A 106 10.65 -2.43 -0.80
CA ALA A 106 9.96 -1.15 -0.87
C ALA A 106 8.48 -1.31 -1.21
N LEU A 107 8.13 -2.15 -2.19
CA LEU A 107 6.74 -2.46 -2.56
C LEU A 107 5.95 -3.11 -1.41
N VAL A 108 6.54 -4.10 -0.73
CA VAL A 108 5.90 -4.76 0.42
C VAL A 108 5.64 -3.74 1.53
N LEU A 109 6.63 -2.90 1.85
CA LEU A 109 6.49 -1.89 2.89
C LEU A 109 5.47 -0.81 2.50
N LEU A 110 5.51 -0.31 1.26
CA LEU A 110 4.53 0.64 0.73
C LEU A 110 3.11 0.09 0.82
N PHE A 111 2.92 -1.17 0.40
CA PHE A 111 1.63 -1.85 0.50
C PHE A 111 1.15 -1.94 1.95
N VAL A 112 1.98 -2.39 2.88
CA VAL A 112 1.62 -2.53 4.30
C VAL A 112 1.28 -1.17 4.93
N LEU A 113 2.08 -0.13 4.65
CA LEU A 113 1.84 1.21 5.18
C LEU A 113 0.55 1.81 4.61
N TYR A 114 0.32 1.67 3.30
CA TYR A 114 -0.89 2.20 2.66
C TYR A 114 -2.13 1.44 3.11
N LEU A 115 -2.06 0.12 3.22
CA LEU A 115 -3.14 -0.71 3.76
C LEU A 115 -3.50 -0.31 5.19
N SER A 116 -2.47 -0.04 6.00
CA SER A 116 -2.65 0.39 7.38
C SER A 116 -3.40 1.72 7.46
N LEU A 117 -3.05 2.69 6.60
CA LEU A 117 -3.74 3.98 6.50
C LEU A 117 -5.15 3.82 5.96
N SER A 118 -5.35 3.06 4.88
CA SER A 118 -6.67 2.82 4.29
C SER A 118 -7.64 2.20 5.29
N ASN A 119 -7.19 1.24 6.10
CA ASN A 119 -8.02 0.64 7.13
C ASN A 119 -8.47 1.65 8.20
N VAL A 120 -7.58 2.53 8.69
CA VAL A 120 -7.94 3.53 9.71
C VAL A 120 -8.58 4.80 9.13
N GLY A 121 -8.44 5.00 7.82
CA GLY A 121 -8.92 6.16 7.06
C GLY A 121 -10.44 6.25 6.94
N GLN A 122 -11.16 5.17 7.28
CA GLN A 122 -12.62 5.08 7.25
C GLN A 122 -13.15 5.63 5.91
N ASP A 123 -14.11 6.55 5.94
CA ASP A 123 -14.76 7.10 4.75
C ASP A 123 -13.80 7.87 3.84
N PHE A 124 -12.69 8.40 4.36
CA PHE A 124 -11.75 9.22 3.59
C PHE A 124 -10.82 8.41 2.68
N LEU A 125 -10.62 7.12 2.96
CA LEU A 125 -9.76 6.22 2.17
C LEU A 125 -10.51 4.98 1.67
N SER A 126 -11.85 5.05 1.63
CA SER A 126 -12.73 3.99 1.11
C SER A 126 -13.06 4.17 -0.38
N PHE A 127 -12.29 5.00 -1.11
CA PHE A 127 -12.56 5.29 -2.51
C PHE A 127 -11.94 4.25 -3.45
N GLN A 128 -12.48 4.16 -4.66
CA GLN A 128 -12.06 3.18 -5.68
C GLN A 128 -10.59 3.36 -6.11
N TRP A 129 -10.07 4.59 -6.10
CA TRP A 129 -8.67 4.83 -6.43
C TRP A 129 -7.71 4.33 -5.34
N ASP A 130 -8.13 4.35 -4.07
CA ASP A 130 -7.35 3.81 -2.96
C ASP A 130 -7.29 2.28 -3.04
N ALA A 131 -8.43 1.65 -3.34
CA ALA A 131 -8.50 0.21 -3.61
C ALA A 131 -7.62 -0.18 -4.81
N LEU A 132 -7.70 0.56 -5.91
CA LEU A 132 -6.86 0.34 -7.09
C LEU A 132 -5.36 0.45 -6.77
N LEU A 133 -4.96 1.42 -5.96
CA LEU A 133 -3.55 1.58 -5.57
C LEU A 133 -3.08 0.41 -4.70
N LEU A 134 -3.92 -0.10 -3.80
CA LEU A 134 -3.62 -1.31 -3.03
C LEU A 134 -3.48 -2.54 -3.92
N GLU A 135 -4.41 -2.74 -4.85
CA GLU A 135 -4.38 -3.85 -5.80
C GLU A 135 -3.14 -3.78 -6.71
N ALA A 136 -2.86 -2.62 -7.29
CA ALA A 136 -1.69 -2.41 -8.13
C ALA A 136 -0.38 -2.59 -7.35
N GLY A 137 -0.31 -2.10 -6.10
CA GLY A 137 0.80 -2.32 -5.19
C GLY A 137 1.03 -3.80 -4.89
N PHE A 138 -0.04 -4.50 -4.54
CA PHE A 138 -0.01 -5.94 -4.26
C PHE A 138 0.51 -6.73 -5.46
N LEU A 139 -0.04 -6.46 -6.65
CA LEU A 139 0.40 -7.09 -7.90
C LEU A 139 1.86 -6.73 -8.23
N GLY A 140 2.26 -5.49 -7.95
CA GLY A 140 3.63 -5.01 -8.08
C GLY A 140 4.65 -5.87 -7.31
N ILE A 141 4.31 -6.39 -6.13
CA ILE A 141 5.21 -7.23 -5.30
C ILE A 141 5.64 -8.53 -6.02
N PHE A 142 4.80 -9.04 -6.93
CA PHE A 142 5.05 -10.26 -7.69
C PHE A 142 5.66 -10.01 -9.07
N LEU A 143 5.70 -8.75 -9.49
CA LEU A 143 6.28 -8.33 -10.77
C LEU A 143 7.80 -8.57 -10.75
N GLY A 144 8.31 -9.39 -11.68
CA GLY A 144 9.71 -9.84 -11.73
C GLY A 144 9.97 -11.30 -11.36
N ARG A 145 8.98 -12.06 -10.85
CA ARG A 145 9.04 -13.53 -10.72
C ARG A 145 8.10 -14.18 -11.73
N SER A 146 8.56 -14.25 -12.98
CA SER A 146 7.76 -14.54 -14.17
C SER A 146 7.37 -16.01 -14.36
N GLN A 147 6.51 -16.56 -13.50
CA GLN A 147 5.59 -17.67 -13.87
C GLN A 147 4.21 -17.60 -13.19
N VAL A 148 4.03 -16.80 -12.11
CA VAL A 148 2.74 -16.71 -11.40
C VAL A 148 1.81 -15.64 -11.98
N VAL A 149 2.38 -14.59 -12.60
CA VAL A 149 1.62 -13.48 -13.20
C VAL A 149 0.68 -13.94 -14.33
N VAL A 150 1.05 -14.99 -15.08
CA VAL A 150 0.22 -15.53 -16.18
C VAL A 150 -1.09 -16.15 -15.67
N TRP A 151 -1.14 -16.61 -14.43
CA TRP A 151 -2.33 -17.26 -13.86
C TRP A 151 -3.33 -16.29 -13.24
N LEU A 152 -2.89 -15.11 -12.78
CA LEU A 152 -3.75 -14.10 -12.13
C LEU A 152 -4.48 -13.16 -13.10
N TYR A 153 -4.04 -13.08 -14.36
CA TYR A 153 -4.60 -12.18 -15.40
C TYR A 153 -5.44 -12.90 -16.46
N ARG A 154 -5.72 -14.20 -16.29
CA ARG A 154 -6.65 -14.94 -17.16
C ARG A 154 -8.03 -14.95 -16.51
N TRP A 155 -8.81 -13.94 -16.84
CA TRP A 155 -10.28 -13.99 -16.78
C TRP A 155 -10.82 -14.40 -18.14
#